data_AF-A0A3D2YUW0-F1
#
_entry.id   AF-A0A3D2YUW0-F1
#
_cell.length_a   1.000
_cell.length_b   1.000
_cell.length_c   1.000
_cell.angle_alpha   90.00
_cell.angle_beta   90.00
_cell.angle_gamma   90.00
#
_symmetry.space_group_name_H-M   'P 1'
#
loop_
_entity.id
_entity.type
_entity.pdbx_description
1 polymer ?
#
loop_
_entity_poly.entity_id
_entity_poly.type
_entity_poly.pdbx_seq_one_letter_code
_entity_poly.pdbx_strand_id
1 'polypeptide(L)'
;MTWLGSFHEDIELAKMVKQERPDLVAIGAPLNLPSGFCCLDPSCDCRFSVPERKGRLLELELAKMGISCFYTNKGSIIRDLIYRGMRLSHGLRSAGYNVIEVYPHATKTVLFGDKVPPKNSSDSVSYMIGHLAPLVSGTEHYADDLDRNACDAIINAYTGQLHSTSNTDVLGDPDEGILVLPKLPN
;
A
#
# COMPACT_ATOMS: atom_id res chain seq x y z
N MET A 1 -0.91 20.53 8.16
CA MET A 1 -2.29 20.64 7.68
C MET A 1 -2.63 19.29 7.08
N THR A 2 -3.74 18.68 7.51
CA THR A 2 -4.22 17.41 6.95
C THR A 2 -5.36 17.71 6.01
N TRP A 3 -5.35 17.09 4.85
CA TRP A 3 -6.38 17.23 3.85
C TRP A 3 -6.75 15.86 3.31
N LEU A 4 -8.05 15.62 3.18
CA LEU A 4 -8.59 14.41 2.58
C LEU A 4 -9.39 14.81 1.34
N GLY A 5 -9.06 14.16 0.21
CA GLY A 5 -9.78 14.30 -1.04
C GLY A 5 -10.09 12.95 -1.66
N SER A 6 -11.06 12.93 -2.56
CA SER A 6 -11.47 11.76 -3.33
C SER A 6 -11.36 12.04 -4.82
N PHE A 7 -11.27 10.96 -5.60
CA PHE A 7 -11.21 10.98 -7.05
C PHE A 7 -11.88 9.73 -7.60
N HIS A 8 -12.43 9.81 -8.81
CA HIS A 8 -13.06 8.70 -9.51
C HIS A 8 -12.14 8.17 -10.61
N GLU A 9 -11.44 9.05 -11.32
CA GLU A 9 -10.58 8.70 -12.45
C GLU A 9 -9.09 8.93 -12.18
N ASP A 10 -8.24 8.16 -12.87
CA ASP A 10 -6.77 8.30 -12.77
C ASP A 10 -6.27 9.70 -13.17
N ILE A 11 -6.99 10.38 -14.07
CA ILE A 11 -6.65 11.74 -14.49
C ILE A 11 -6.91 12.76 -13.38
N GLU A 12 -7.90 12.53 -12.52
CA GLU A 12 -8.21 13.38 -11.38
C GLU A 12 -7.14 13.22 -10.30
N LEU A 13 -6.72 11.99 -10.04
CA LEU A 13 -5.55 11.70 -9.18
C LEU A 13 -4.30 12.43 -9.68
N ALA A 14 -3.99 12.33 -10.98
CA ALA A 14 -2.82 13.00 -11.55
C ALA A 14 -2.88 14.52 -11.42
N LYS A 15 -4.06 15.13 -11.60
CA LYS A 15 -4.28 16.57 -11.39
C LYS A 15 -4.08 16.95 -9.92
N MET A 16 -4.63 16.18 -9.00
CA MET A 16 -4.50 16.40 -7.56
C MET A 16 -3.03 16.36 -7.13
N VAL A 17 -2.28 15.32 -7.51
CA VAL A 17 -0.85 15.22 -7.20
C VAL A 17 -0.05 16.38 -7.81
N LYS A 18 -0.42 16.85 -9.01
CA LYS A 18 0.21 18.02 -9.64
C LYS A 18 -0.07 19.33 -8.92
N GLN A 19 -1.27 19.50 -8.37
CA GLN A 19 -1.68 20.69 -7.62
C GLN A 19 -1.03 20.72 -6.24
N GLU A 20 -1.10 19.61 -5.51
CA GLU A 20 -0.57 19.50 -4.14
C GLU A 20 0.97 19.43 -4.10
N ARG A 21 1.61 18.96 -5.18
CA ARG A 21 3.07 18.82 -5.32
C ARG A 21 3.74 18.15 -4.11
N PRO A 22 3.31 16.93 -3.72
CA PRO A 22 3.86 16.27 -2.55
C PRO A 22 5.33 15.87 -2.76
N ASP A 23 6.12 15.93 -1.70
CA ASP A 23 7.51 15.45 -1.69
C ASP A 23 7.60 13.91 -1.82
N LEU A 24 6.53 13.21 -1.40
CA LEU A 24 6.44 11.75 -1.39
C LEU A 24 5.00 11.30 -1.64
N VAL A 25 4.81 10.28 -2.48
CA VAL A 25 3.53 9.62 -2.72
C VAL A 25 3.61 8.18 -2.24
N ALA A 26 2.76 7.81 -1.29
CA ALA A 26 2.62 6.43 -0.83
C ALA A 26 1.41 5.77 -1.51
N ILE A 27 1.63 4.67 -2.23
CA ILE A 27 0.56 3.94 -2.93
C ILE A 27 0.46 2.52 -2.37
N GLY A 28 -0.78 2.08 -2.16
CA GLY A 28 -1.09 0.71 -1.74
C GLY A 28 -0.54 -0.34 -2.70
N ALA A 29 0.09 -1.37 -2.17
CA ALA A 29 0.54 -2.57 -2.87
C ALA A 29 -0.62 -3.30 -3.57
N PRO A 30 -0.36 -4.05 -4.67
CA PRO A 30 0.94 -4.26 -5.35
C PRO A 30 1.31 -3.20 -6.40
N LEU A 31 2.61 -2.86 -6.54
CA LEU A 31 3.10 -1.93 -7.57
C LEU A 31 4.11 -2.51 -8.56
N ASN A 32 4.45 -3.80 -8.43
CA ASN A 32 5.45 -4.47 -9.27
C ASN A 32 5.03 -5.91 -9.58
N LEU A 33 5.59 -6.47 -10.66
CA LEU A 33 5.49 -7.91 -10.95
C LEU A 33 6.58 -8.67 -10.19
N PRO A 34 6.38 -9.98 -9.94
CA PRO A 34 7.45 -10.82 -9.43
C PRO A 34 8.59 -10.99 -10.43
N SER A 35 9.80 -11.23 -9.91
CA SER A 35 10.96 -11.50 -10.76
C SER A 35 10.68 -12.67 -11.71
N GLY A 36 10.95 -12.45 -13.01
CA GLY A 36 10.75 -13.43 -14.08
C GLY A 36 9.40 -13.31 -14.81
N PHE A 37 8.47 -12.51 -14.29
CA PHE A 37 7.18 -12.27 -14.95
C PHE A 37 7.27 -11.07 -15.88
N CYS A 38 6.82 -11.26 -17.13
CA CYS A 38 6.51 -10.13 -18.01
C CYS A 38 5.05 -9.67 -17.87
N CYS A 39 4.17 -10.54 -17.38
CA CYS A 39 2.75 -10.27 -17.16
C CYS A 39 2.16 -11.30 -16.18
N LEU A 40 0.96 -11.03 -15.69
CA LEU A 40 0.16 -11.95 -14.88
C LEU A 40 -0.69 -12.91 -15.74
N ASP A 41 -0.68 -12.83 -17.08
CA ASP A 41 -1.51 -13.66 -17.97
C ASP A 41 -1.29 -15.18 -17.76
N PRO A 42 -2.33 -15.98 -17.47
CA PRO A 42 -2.18 -17.42 -17.23
C PRO A 42 -1.75 -18.17 -18.49
N SER A 43 -2.04 -17.62 -19.68
CA SER A 43 -1.66 -18.21 -20.98
C SER A 43 -0.21 -17.93 -21.37
N CYS A 44 0.44 -16.94 -20.77
CA CYS A 44 1.84 -16.64 -21.03
C CYS A 44 2.79 -17.66 -20.37
N ASP A 45 3.96 -17.89 -20.94
CA ASP A 45 4.95 -18.84 -20.41
C ASP A 45 5.96 -18.28 -19.42
N CYS A 46 5.93 -16.97 -19.11
CA CYS A 46 6.79 -16.41 -18.06
C CYS A 46 6.53 -17.09 -16.69
N ARG A 47 7.58 -17.28 -15.89
CA ARG A 47 7.53 -17.95 -14.58
C ARG A 47 8.43 -17.20 -13.61
N PHE A 48 8.39 -17.56 -12.33
CA PHE A 48 9.30 -16.97 -11.35
C PHE A 48 10.75 -17.28 -11.73
N SER A 49 11.63 -16.28 -11.63
CA SER A 49 13.08 -16.46 -11.85
C SER A 49 13.69 -17.46 -10.86
N VAL A 50 13.09 -17.56 -9.68
CA VAL A 50 13.50 -18.50 -8.64
C VAL A 50 12.45 -19.62 -8.54
N PRO A 51 12.86 -20.90 -8.64
CA PRO A 51 11.96 -22.03 -8.52
C PRO A 51 11.14 -22.02 -7.21
N GLU A 52 9.95 -22.61 -7.26
CA GLU A 52 9.05 -22.81 -6.10
C GLU A 52 8.51 -21.56 -5.38
N ARG A 53 8.90 -20.35 -5.82
CA ARG A 53 8.30 -19.11 -5.29
C ARG A 53 6.84 -19.01 -5.69
N LYS A 54 6.06 -18.41 -4.79
CA LYS A 54 4.61 -18.23 -4.94
C LYS A 54 4.20 -16.76 -5.08
N GLY A 55 5.11 -15.83 -4.78
CA GLY A 55 4.90 -14.37 -4.80
C GLY A 55 6.23 -13.61 -4.78
N ARG A 56 6.15 -12.28 -4.66
CA ARG A 56 7.29 -11.36 -4.56
C ARG A 56 8.02 -11.52 -3.22
N LEU A 57 9.30 -11.11 -3.11
CA LEU A 57 10.08 -11.24 -1.88
C LEU A 57 9.38 -10.59 -0.70
N LEU A 58 8.90 -9.35 -0.86
CA LEU A 58 8.18 -8.64 0.18
C LEU A 58 6.95 -9.41 0.70
N GLU A 59 6.26 -10.13 -0.19
CA GLU A 59 5.05 -10.89 0.17
C GLU A 59 5.42 -12.15 0.96
N LEU A 60 6.50 -12.82 0.56
CA LEU A 60 7.04 -13.97 1.28
C LEU A 60 7.60 -13.57 2.66
N GLU A 61 8.21 -12.40 2.78
CA GLU A 61 8.71 -11.85 4.04
C GLU A 61 7.57 -11.47 4.98
N LEU A 62 6.54 -10.78 4.49
CA LEU A 62 5.31 -10.53 5.25
C LEU A 62 4.69 -11.83 5.79
N ALA A 63 4.59 -12.85 4.95
CA ALA A 63 4.03 -14.13 5.36
C ALA A 63 4.85 -14.82 6.46
N LYS A 64 6.19 -14.73 6.40
CA LYS A 64 7.08 -15.24 7.47
C LYS A 64 6.89 -14.51 8.80
N MET A 65 6.49 -13.24 8.74
CA MET A 65 6.17 -12.43 9.91
C MET A 65 4.74 -12.66 10.43
N GLY A 66 3.98 -13.59 9.84
CA GLY A 66 2.59 -13.83 10.20
C GLY A 66 1.60 -12.78 9.67
N ILE A 67 2.05 -11.87 8.81
CA ILE A 67 1.21 -10.83 8.23
C ILE A 67 0.60 -11.36 6.92
N SER A 68 -0.73 -11.46 6.90
CA SER A 68 -1.44 -12.01 5.75
C SER A 68 -1.36 -11.10 4.52
N CYS A 69 -1.03 -11.68 3.36
CA CYS A 69 -1.09 -10.99 2.08
C CYS A 69 -1.46 -11.97 0.96
N PHE A 70 -2.05 -11.43 -0.11
CA PHE A 70 -2.25 -12.18 -1.34
C PHE A 70 -0.97 -12.11 -2.18
N TYR A 71 -0.55 -13.25 -2.72
CA TYR A 71 0.61 -13.28 -3.59
C TYR A 71 0.29 -12.77 -4.98
N THR A 72 1.17 -11.90 -5.48
CA THR A 72 1.12 -11.41 -6.86
C THR A 72 1.66 -12.50 -7.78
N ASN A 73 0.80 -13.11 -8.58
CA ASN A 73 1.14 -14.15 -9.55
C ASN A 73 0.02 -14.33 -10.58
N LYS A 74 0.10 -15.36 -11.42
CA LYS A 74 -0.89 -15.57 -12.50
C LYS A 74 -2.31 -15.88 -11.99
N GLY A 75 -2.42 -16.37 -10.76
CA GLY A 75 -3.68 -16.63 -10.06
C GLY A 75 -4.22 -15.43 -9.28
N SER A 76 -3.59 -14.26 -9.34
CA SER A 76 -4.13 -13.05 -8.71
C SER A 76 -5.51 -12.71 -9.29
N ILE A 77 -6.51 -12.52 -8.43
CA ILE A 77 -7.88 -12.17 -8.83
C ILE A 77 -8.06 -10.66 -9.12
N ILE A 78 -7.16 -9.82 -8.62
CA ILE A 78 -7.18 -8.36 -8.75
C ILE A 78 -6.20 -7.82 -9.80
N ARG A 79 -5.96 -8.57 -10.88
CA ARG A 79 -4.92 -8.24 -11.89
C ARG A 79 -5.05 -6.84 -12.47
N ASP A 80 -6.27 -6.41 -12.79
CA ASP A 80 -6.48 -5.09 -13.39
C ASP A 80 -6.14 -3.97 -12.41
N LEU A 81 -6.38 -4.18 -11.12
CA LEU A 81 -5.97 -3.25 -10.06
C LEU A 81 -4.46 -3.25 -9.86
N ILE A 82 -3.80 -4.41 -9.94
CA ILE A 82 -2.33 -4.51 -9.88
C ILE A 82 -1.71 -3.73 -11.05
N TYR A 83 -2.17 -3.98 -12.29
CA TYR A 83 -1.69 -3.25 -13.45
C TYR A 83 -2.01 -1.76 -13.39
N ARG A 84 -3.16 -1.37 -12.83
CA ARG A 84 -3.49 0.04 -12.58
C ARG A 84 -2.50 0.67 -11.60
N GLY A 85 -2.23 0.02 -10.47
CA GLY A 85 -1.24 0.47 -9.48
C GLY A 85 0.15 0.65 -10.09
N MET A 86 0.61 -0.35 -10.86
CA MET A 86 1.87 -0.27 -11.62
C MET A 86 1.91 0.93 -12.57
N ARG A 87 0.85 1.14 -13.37
CA ARG A 87 0.78 2.28 -14.32
C ARG A 87 0.81 3.62 -13.60
N LEU A 88 0.04 3.76 -12.52
CA LEU A 88 0.00 4.99 -11.71
C LEU A 88 1.36 5.28 -11.09
N SER A 89 1.98 4.28 -10.47
CA SER A 89 3.31 4.39 -9.87
C SER A 89 4.37 4.77 -10.91
N HIS A 90 4.39 4.10 -12.07
CA HIS A 90 5.31 4.42 -13.15
C HIS A 90 5.08 5.83 -13.72
N GLY A 91 3.83 6.24 -13.94
CA GLY A 91 3.49 7.57 -14.44
C GLY A 91 3.93 8.68 -13.49
N LEU A 92 3.70 8.51 -12.19
CA LEU A 92 4.13 9.47 -11.16
C LEU A 92 5.66 9.54 -11.04
N ARG A 93 6.35 8.40 -11.02
CA ARG A 93 7.83 8.36 -11.01
C ARG A 93 8.42 9.03 -12.26
N SER A 94 7.84 8.77 -13.43
CA SER A 94 8.28 9.39 -14.68
C SER A 94 8.04 10.90 -14.72
N ALA A 95 7.06 11.39 -13.96
CA ALA A 95 6.81 12.82 -13.76
C ALA A 95 7.72 13.46 -12.68
N GLY A 96 8.62 12.69 -12.06
CA GLY A 96 9.62 13.18 -11.10
C GLY A 96 9.19 13.07 -9.63
N TYR A 97 8.06 12.43 -9.32
CA TYR A 97 7.63 12.23 -7.94
C TYR A 97 8.36 11.03 -7.30
N ASN A 98 8.68 11.17 -6.02
CA ASN A 98 9.12 10.03 -5.21
C ASN A 98 7.90 9.18 -4.85
N VAL A 99 7.91 7.89 -5.20
CA VAL A 99 6.77 6.98 -4.99
C VAL A 99 7.22 5.72 -4.27
N ILE A 100 6.59 5.43 -3.13
CA ILE A 100 6.82 4.21 -2.35
C ILE A 100 5.60 3.28 -2.38
N GLU A 101 5.87 1.97 -2.32
CA GLU A 101 4.83 0.95 -2.12
C GLU A 101 4.61 0.75 -0.62
N VAL A 102 3.36 0.79 -0.19
CA VAL A 102 2.94 0.58 1.21
C VAL A 102 1.80 -0.42 1.25
N TYR A 103 1.57 -1.10 2.38
CA TYR A 103 0.47 -2.05 2.52
C TYR A 103 -0.32 -1.70 3.80
N PRO A 104 -1.56 -1.19 3.69
CA PRO A 104 -2.26 -0.65 4.85
C PRO A 104 -2.56 -1.73 5.88
N HIS A 105 -2.81 -2.97 5.44
CA HIS A 105 -3.00 -4.08 6.38
C HIS A 105 -1.72 -4.39 7.16
N ALA A 106 -0.55 -4.49 6.51
CA ALA A 106 0.71 -4.69 7.23
C ALA A 106 1.02 -3.53 8.18
N THR A 107 0.77 -2.29 7.75
CA THR A 107 0.95 -1.12 8.60
C THR A 107 0.09 -1.22 9.87
N LYS A 108 -1.21 -1.56 9.73
CA LYS A 108 -2.10 -1.75 10.87
C LYS A 108 -1.62 -2.88 11.79
N THR A 109 -1.21 -4.01 11.22
CA THR A 109 -0.73 -5.14 12.02
C THR A 109 0.52 -4.77 12.82
N VAL A 110 1.45 -4.03 12.23
CA VAL A 110 2.67 -3.57 12.92
C VAL A 110 2.35 -2.53 14.00
N LEU A 111 1.46 -1.57 13.74
CA LEU A 111 1.14 -0.51 14.70
C LEU A 111 0.19 -0.94 15.83
N PHE A 112 -0.79 -1.80 15.53
CA PHE A 112 -1.91 -2.09 16.42
C PHE A 112 -1.93 -3.55 16.92
N GLY A 113 -1.11 -4.44 16.33
CA GLY A 113 -1.03 -5.86 16.68
C GLY A 113 -2.31 -6.64 16.37
N ASP A 114 -2.50 -7.76 17.06
CA ASP A 114 -3.60 -8.72 16.85
C ASP A 114 -4.99 -8.20 17.24
N LYS A 115 -5.09 -6.95 17.73
CA LYS A 115 -6.34 -6.34 18.19
C LYS A 115 -7.16 -5.70 17.07
N VAL A 116 -6.68 -5.75 15.82
CA VAL A 116 -7.40 -5.21 14.67
C VAL A 116 -8.66 -6.04 14.43
N PRO A 117 -9.87 -5.45 14.50
CA PRO A 117 -11.11 -6.16 14.22
C PRO A 117 -11.11 -6.78 12.82
N PRO A 118 -11.79 -7.92 12.61
CA PRO A 118 -11.91 -8.52 11.28
C PRO A 118 -12.44 -7.50 10.25
N LYS A 119 -11.93 -7.58 9.01
CA LYS A 119 -12.22 -6.64 7.91
C LYS A 119 -13.72 -6.43 7.61
N ASN A 120 -14.59 -7.35 8.04
CA ASN A 120 -16.02 -7.35 7.78
C ASN A 120 -16.88 -7.04 9.04
N SER A 121 -16.28 -6.62 10.16
CA SER A 121 -17.07 -6.19 11.31
C SER A 121 -17.61 -4.76 11.11
N SER A 122 -18.82 -4.50 11.60
CA SER A 122 -19.42 -3.15 11.66
C SER A 122 -18.51 -2.16 12.38
N ASP A 123 -17.74 -2.64 13.35
CA ASP A 123 -16.96 -1.81 14.26
C ASP A 123 -15.55 -1.51 13.73
N SER A 124 -15.17 -2.10 12.59
CA SER A 124 -13.82 -1.96 12.02
C SER A 124 -13.49 -0.52 11.63
N VAL A 125 -14.46 0.23 11.11
CA VAL A 125 -14.27 1.65 10.73
C VAL A 125 -14.15 2.53 11.97
N SER A 126 -15.07 2.42 12.92
CA SER A 126 -14.99 3.19 14.18
C SER A 126 -13.71 2.90 14.96
N TYR A 127 -13.27 1.64 14.99
CA TYR A 127 -11.98 1.25 15.56
C TYR A 127 -10.82 1.96 14.85
N MET A 128 -10.82 1.94 13.51
CA MET A 128 -9.81 2.59 12.69
C MET A 128 -9.75 4.09 12.94
N ILE A 129 -10.89 4.79 12.95
CA ILE A 129 -10.98 6.23 13.21
C ILE A 129 -10.38 6.55 14.59
N GLY A 130 -10.76 5.80 15.62
CA GLY A 130 -10.24 6.01 16.98
C GLY A 130 -8.72 5.80 17.11
N HIS A 131 -8.14 4.86 16.36
CA HIS A 131 -6.69 4.63 16.37
C HIS A 131 -5.92 5.58 15.44
N LEU A 132 -6.57 6.13 14.41
CA LEU A 132 -5.98 7.10 13.49
C LEU A 132 -5.94 8.52 14.07
N ALA A 133 -6.98 8.94 14.80
CA ALA A 133 -7.08 10.27 15.40
C ALA A 133 -5.84 10.70 16.20
N PRO A 134 -5.24 9.87 17.08
CA PRO A 134 -4.02 10.25 17.80
C PRO A 134 -2.74 10.26 16.93
N LEU A 135 -2.76 9.61 15.76
CA LEU A 135 -1.60 9.50 14.86
C LEU A 135 -1.58 10.60 13.80
N VAL A 136 -2.76 11.02 13.33
CA VAL A 136 -2.92 11.98 12.25
C VAL A 136 -3.89 13.06 12.69
N SER A 137 -3.33 14.20 13.13
CA SER A 137 -4.10 15.38 13.52
C SER A 137 -4.98 15.88 12.38
N GLY A 138 -6.21 16.31 12.65
CA GLY A 138 -7.13 16.86 11.65
C GLY A 138 -8.01 15.82 10.96
N THR A 139 -7.83 14.53 11.23
CA THR A 139 -8.73 13.47 10.75
C THR A 139 -10.12 13.55 11.40
N GLU A 140 -10.22 14.13 12.59
CA GLU A 140 -11.46 14.39 13.31
C GLU A 140 -12.45 15.28 12.53
N HIS A 141 -11.94 16.14 11.62
CA HIS A 141 -12.79 16.98 10.76
C HIS A 141 -13.50 16.20 9.66
N TYR A 142 -13.05 14.98 9.39
CA TYR A 142 -13.56 14.10 8.33
C TYR A 142 -14.29 12.88 8.88
N ALA A 143 -14.46 12.77 10.21
CA ALA A 143 -14.90 11.54 10.88
C ALA A 143 -16.19 10.93 10.29
N ASP A 144 -17.15 11.77 9.90
CA ASP A 144 -18.43 11.34 9.31
C ASP A 144 -18.29 10.82 7.86
N ASP A 145 -17.22 11.20 7.15
CA ASP A 145 -16.93 10.82 5.76
C ASP A 145 -15.94 9.65 5.65
N LEU A 146 -15.38 9.18 6.78
CA LEU A 146 -14.38 8.12 6.79
C LEU A 146 -15.01 6.74 6.57
N ASP A 147 -14.86 6.23 5.34
CA ASP A 147 -15.08 4.83 5.04
C ASP A 147 -13.78 4.01 5.19
N ARG A 148 -13.88 2.70 4.93
CA ARG A 148 -12.71 1.80 4.96
C ARG A 148 -11.60 2.22 4.00
N ASN A 149 -11.94 2.68 2.80
CA ASN A 149 -10.96 3.05 1.79
C ASN A 149 -10.25 4.35 2.17
N ALA A 150 -10.98 5.32 2.72
CA ALA A 150 -10.43 6.55 3.30
C ALA A 150 -9.48 6.24 4.47
N CYS A 151 -9.87 5.32 5.36
CA CYS A 151 -9.00 4.88 6.44
C CYS A 151 -7.72 4.20 5.91
N ASP A 152 -7.82 3.35 4.88
CA ASP A 152 -6.65 2.73 4.24
C ASP A 152 -5.75 3.78 3.55
N ALA A 153 -6.34 4.81 2.93
CA ALA A 153 -5.61 5.92 2.33
C ALA A 153 -4.86 6.76 3.38
N ILE A 154 -5.49 7.05 4.52
CA ILE A 154 -4.87 7.75 5.64
C ILE A 154 -3.70 6.92 6.21
N ILE A 155 -3.89 5.61 6.39
CA ILE A 155 -2.81 4.72 6.84
C ILE A 155 -1.64 4.73 5.86
N ASN A 156 -1.89 4.67 4.55
CA ASN A 156 -0.84 4.74 3.54
C ASN A 156 -0.07 6.06 3.62
N ALA A 157 -0.79 7.18 3.73
CA ALA A 157 -0.20 8.51 3.88
C ALA A 157 0.62 8.61 5.19
N TYR A 158 0.12 8.06 6.29
CA TYR A 158 0.83 8.01 7.56
C TYR A 158 2.12 7.18 7.48
N THR A 159 2.12 6.03 6.80
CA THR A 159 3.36 5.28 6.53
C THR A 159 4.34 6.11 5.72
N GLY A 160 3.87 6.88 4.74
CA GLY A 160 4.70 7.86 4.01
C GLY A 160 5.31 8.92 4.93
N GLN A 161 4.53 9.48 5.85
CA GLN A 161 5.02 10.44 6.84
C GLN A 161 6.09 9.83 7.76
N LEU A 162 5.89 8.59 8.23
CA LEU A 162 6.89 7.86 9.01
C LEU A 162 8.18 7.65 8.21
N HIS A 163 8.06 7.35 6.92
CA HIS A 163 9.21 7.13 6.04
C HIS A 163 10.09 8.39 5.94
N SER A 164 9.46 9.56 5.79
CA SER A 164 10.15 10.85 5.75
C SER A 164 10.91 11.18 7.05
N THR A 165 10.61 10.50 8.17
CA THR A 165 11.28 10.67 9.47
C THR A 165 12.18 9.49 9.84
N SER A 166 12.50 8.59 8.89
CA SER A 166 13.34 7.39 9.09
C SER A 166 12.78 6.41 10.14
N ASN A 167 11.45 6.40 10.33
CA ASN A 167 10.76 5.52 11.27
C ASN A 167 10.09 4.32 10.57
N THR A 168 10.76 3.77 9.56
CA THR A 168 10.26 2.67 8.72
C THR A 168 11.32 1.62 8.46
N ASP A 169 10.88 0.39 8.26
CA ASP A 169 11.66 -0.67 7.66
C ASP A 169 11.18 -0.95 6.24
N VAL A 170 12.01 -1.68 5.49
CA VAL A 170 11.75 -2.05 4.10
C VAL A 170 11.85 -3.56 3.92
N LEU A 171 10.92 -4.13 3.15
CA LEU A 171 10.89 -5.54 2.77
C LEU A 171 10.95 -5.68 1.26
N GLY A 172 11.48 -6.80 0.79
CA GLY A 172 11.51 -7.14 -0.62
C GLY A 172 12.82 -6.87 -1.32
N ASP A 173 12.73 -6.79 -2.65
CA ASP A 173 13.87 -6.74 -3.55
C ASP A 173 13.63 -5.63 -4.60
N PRO A 174 14.62 -4.77 -4.89
CA PRO A 174 14.45 -3.67 -5.84
C PRO A 174 13.88 -4.07 -7.21
N ASP A 175 14.19 -5.28 -7.70
CA ASP A 175 13.77 -5.74 -9.04
C ASP A 175 12.30 -6.16 -9.08
N GLU A 176 11.73 -6.60 -7.96
CA GLU A 176 10.32 -7.00 -7.83
C GLU A 176 9.49 -6.10 -6.89
N GLY A 177 10.07 -4.98 -6.47
CA GLY A 177 9.44 -3.98 -5.61
C GLY A 177 9.84 -4.10 -4.14
N ILE A 178 9.92 -2.94 -3.50
CA ILE A 178 10.22 -2.80 -2.07
C ILE A 178 8.97 -2.26 -1.38
N LEU A 179 8.56 -2.91 -0.29
CA LEU A 179 7.48 -2.47 0.58
C LEU A 179 8.03 -1.68 1.75
N VAL A 180 7.49 -0.48 1.97
CA VAL A 180 7.74 0.34 3.16
C VAL A 180 6.66 0.06 4.20
N LEU A 181 7.08 -0.14 5.45
CA LEU A 181 6.21 -0.33 6.60
C LEU A 181 6.77 0.42 7.82
N PRO A 182 5.96 0.69 8.87
CA PRO A 182 6.48 1.22 10.12
C PRO A 182 7.61 0.36 10.68
N LYS A 183 8.50 1.00 11.44
CA LYS A 183 9.63 0.30 12.08
C LYS A 183 9.15 -0.91 12.88
N LEU A 184 9.76 -2.05 12.63
CA LEU A 184 9.46 -3.29 13.30
C LEU A 184 9.93 -3.26 14.75
N PRO A 185 9.19 -3.90 15.67
CA PRO A 185 9.67 -4.07 17.03
C PRO A 185 10.96 -4.90 17.03
N ASN A 186 11.98 -4.44 17.77
CA ASN A 186 13.22 -5.17 18.00
C ASN A 186 13.00 -6.46 18.79
#